data_AF-A0A952AN75-F1
#
_entry.id   AF-A0A952AN75-F1
#
_cell.length_a   1.000
_cell.length_b   1.000
_cell.length_c   1.000
_cell.angle_alpha   90.00
_cell.angle_beta   90.00
_cell.angle_gamma   90.00
#
_symmetry.space_group_name_H-M   'P 1'
#
loop_
_entity.id
_entity.type
_entity.pdbx_description
1 polymer ?
#
loop_
_entity_poly.entity_id
_entity_poly.type
_entity_poly.pdbx_seq_one_letter_code
_entity_poly.pdbx_strand_id
1 'polypeptide(L)'
;MKRLTAVLLAITFYLGSVQPASAVSDPPLFSCQQPVGSVIAAYEEGTHGIPGDTSTHTGSDYVYKVDDAHVLQCFCPEQGQVGIQSNWWKVPQLSMEEVEYYVKRGWVYVPNGQLWGLDESPYLVKNASYECRGVGGSNGSGGSSNGSSSTNNSTNDQGGVGGAGAVLGEVLGVSVLAATGGVRTIFLLVMIAGIFAWLAYRLRKD
;
A
#
# COMPACT_ATOMS: atom_id res chain seq x y z
N MET A 1 2.90 53.19 -11.20
CA MET A 1 1.50 52.82 -10.93
C MET A 1 0.94 51.85 -11.98
N LYS A 2 0.81 52.21 -13.28
CA LYS A 2 0.24 51.32 -14.33
C LYS A 2 0.90 49.92 -14.47
N ARG A 3 2.22 49.81 -14.25
CA ARG A 3 2.93 48.52 -14.29
C ARG A 3 2.68 47.66 -13.05
N LEU A 4 2.32 48.27 -11.92
CA LEU A 4 2.02 47.55 -10.67
C LEU A 4 0.62 46.93 -10.72
N THR A 5 -0.35 47.65 -11.30
CA THR A 5 -1.71 47.16 -11.52
C THR A 5 -1.77 46.00 -12.51
N ALA A 6 -0.97 46.03 -13.59
CA ALA A 6 -0.90 44.93 -14.56
C ALA A 6 -0.32 43.64 -13.94
N VAL A 7 0.67 43.77 -13.05
CA VAL A 7 1.26 42.62 -12.34
C VAL A 7 0.26 42.03 -11.33
N LEU A 8 -0.46 42.86 -10.59
CA LEU A 8 -1.51 42.42 -9.67
C LEU A 8 -2.64 41.67 -10.39
N LEU A 9 -3.09 42.17 -11.54
CA LEU A 9 -4.14 41.53 -12.36
C LEU A 9 -3.68 40.18 -12.92
N ALA A 10 -2.43 40.07 -13.37
CA ALA A 10 -1.86 38.81 -13.84
C ALA A 10 -1.75 37.75 -12.73
N ILE A 11 -1.40 38.16 -11.51
CA ILE A 11 -1.32 37.26 -10.35
C ILE A 11 -2.72 36.76 -9.94
N THR A 12 -3.73 37.64 -9.91
CA THR A 12 -5.11 37.23 -9.60
C THR A 12 -5.70 36.28 -10.64
N PHE A 13 -5.35 36.44 -11.92
CA PHE A 13 -5.81 35.55 -12.99
C PHE A 13 -5.15 34.16 -12.91
N TYR A 14 -3.87 34.09 -12.51
CA TYR A 14 -3.14 32.84 -12.33
C TYR A 14 -3.55 32.06 -11.06
N LEU A 15 -3.96 32.75 -9.99
CA LEU A 15 -4.44 32.10 -8.76
C LEU A 15 -5.88 31.59 -8.85
N GLY A 16 -6.66 32.03 -9.86
CA GLY A 16 -8.03 31.56 -10.09
C GLY A 16 -8.13 30.24 -10.86
N SER A 17 -7.04 29.77 -11.47
CA SER A 17 -7.03 28.57 -12.33
C SER A 17 -6.47 27.31 -11.65
N VAL A 18 -6.13 27.38 -10.37
CA VAL A 18 -5.68 26.20 -9.61
C VAL A 18 -6.87 25.34 -9.22
N GLN A 19 -7.14 24.30 -10.02
CA GLN A 19 -8.06 23.23 -9.61
C GLN A 19 -7.49 22.50 -8.37
N PRO A 20 -8.35 22.07 -7.43
CA PRO A 20 -7.91 21.21 -6.33
C PRO A 20 -7.32 19.92 -6.91
N ALA A 21 -6.10 19.59 -6.53
CA ALA A 21 -5.52 18.29 -6.81
C ALA A 21 -6.04 17.31 -5.76
N SER A 22 -6.81 16.31 -6.18
CA SER A 22 -7.17 15.19 -5.32
C SER A 22 -5.93 14.33 -5.04
N ALA A 23 -5.68 14.05 -3.77
CA ALA A 23 -4.62 13.13 -3.37
C ALA A 23 -5.11 11.70 -3.62
N VAL A 24 -4.40 10.95 -4.46
CA VAL A 24 -4.64 9.52 -4.66
C VAL A 24 -4.27 8.82 -3.35
N SER A 25 -5.24 8.19 -2.69
CA SER A 25 -4.99 7.40 -1.49
C SER A 25 -4.14 6.17 -1.82
N ASP A 26 -3.09 5.96 -1.03
CA ASP A 26 -2.17 4.84 -1.26
C ASP A 26 -2.88 3.51 -0.96
N PRO A 27 -2.70 2.50 -1.82
CA PRO A 27 -3.31 1.20 -1.61
C PRO A 27 -2.71 0.47 -0.40
N PRO A 28 -3.48 -0.39 0.28
CA PRO A 28 -2.99 -1.17 1.41
C PRO A 28 -1.85 -2.11 1.05
N LEU A 29 -0.88 -2.24 1.97
CA LEU A 29 0.25 -3.17 1.89
C LEU A 29 0.18 -4.19 3.04
N PHE A 30 -0.74 -5.14 2.94
CA PHE A 30 -0.84 -6.28 3.86
C PHE A 30 -0.54 -7.58 3.11
N SER A 31 -0.15 -8.63 3.84
CA SER A 31 0.35 -9.87 3.25
C SER A 31 -0.12 -11.09 4.03
N CYS A 32 -0.59 -12.11 3.31
CA CYS A 32 -0.97 -13.40 3.89
C CYS A 32 0.24 -14.23 4.39
N GLN A 33 1.46 -13.89 3.99
CA GLN A 33 2.67 -14.48 4.57
C GLN A 33 2.82 -14.09 6.04
N GLN A 34 2.36 -12.91 6.43
CA GLN A 34 2.36 -12.44 7.81
C GLN A 34 1.07 -11.63 8.05
N PRO A 35 -0.08 -12.32 8.22
CA PRO A 35 -1.35 -11.66 8.34
C PRO A 35 -1.39 -10.79 9.60
N VAL A 36 -2.15 -9.71 9.51
CA VAL A 36 -2.35 -8.74 10.58
C VAL A 36 -3.85 -8.55 10.83
N GLY A 37 -4.21 -8.05 12.01
CA GLY A 37 -5.60 -7.80 12.38
C GLY A 37 -6.27 -9.00 13.04
N SER A 38 -7.59 -8.89 13.20
CA SER A 38 -8.42 -9.92 13.84
C SER A 38 -9.11 -10.79 12.80
N VAL A 39 -9.12 -12.10 13.01
CA VAL A 39 -9.87 -13.04 12.17
C VAL A 39 -11.37 -12.78 12.32
N ILE A 40 -12.05 -12.55 11.20
CA ILE A 40 -13.52 -12.36 11.12
C ILE A 40 -14.23 -13.53 10.44
N ALA A 41 -13.52 -14.31 9.64
CA ALA A 41 -13.98 -15.59 9.12
C ALA A 41 -12.79 -16.54 8.95
N ALA A 42 -13.02 -17.83 9.22
CA ALA A 42 -12.03 -18.88 9.04
C ALA A 42 -12.73 -20.14 8.59
N TYR A 43 -12.28 -20.68 7.46
CA TYR A 43 -12.77 -21.91 6.87
C TYR A 43 -11.55 -22.79 6.58
N GLU A 44 -11.50 -23.97 7.21
CA GLU A 44 -10.41 -24.92 6.97
C GLU A 44 -10.57 -25.64 5.61
N GLU A 45 -11.79 -25.69 5.10
CA GLU A 45 -12.16 -26.28 3.82
C GLU A 45 -13.45 -25.64 3.30
N GLY A 46 -13.67 -25.71 1.99
CA GLY A 46 -14.87 -25.19 1.36
C GLY A 46 -14.64 -24.70 -0.06
N THR A 47 -15.71 -24.20 -0.67
CA THR A 47 -15.67 -23.46 -1.94
C THR A 47 -15.72 -21.97 -1.63
N HIS A 48 -14.74 -21.22 -2.11
CA HIS A 48 -14.55 -19.82 -1.80
C HIS A 48 -14.62 -18.96 -3.07
N GLY A 49 -15.09 -17.73 -2.90
CA GLY A 49 -15.07 -16.73 -3.95
C GLY A 49 -13.76 -15.95 -3.93
N ILE A 50 -13.27 -15.58 -5.12
CA ILE A 50 -12.17 -14.63 -5.28
C ILE A 50 -12.69 -13.45 -6.11
N PRO A 51 -12.64 -12.20 -5.62
CA PRO A 51 -13.18 -11.06 -6.35
C PRO A 51 -12.54 -10.88 -7.71
N GLY A 52 -13.37 -10.76 -8.76
CA GLY A 52 -12.91 -10.60 -10.14
C GLY A 52 -12.45 -11.89 -10.81
N ASP A 53 -12.61 -13.03 -10.14
CA ASP A 53 -12.39 -14.36 -10.69
C ASP A 53 -13.68 -15.19 -10.61
N THR A 54 -14.09 -15.76 -11.73
CA THR A 54 -15.31 -16.58 -11.83
C THR A 54 -15.03 -18.08 -11.72
N SER A 55 -13.76 -18.46 -11.56
CA SER A 55 -13.38 -19.86 -11.36
C SER A 55 -13.76 -20.37 -9.97
N THR A 56 -13.87 -21.69 -9.85
CA THR A 56 -14.18 -22.35 -8.59
C THR A 56 -12.90 -22.59 -7.81
N HIS A 57 -12.82 -21.98 -6.62
CA HIS A 57 -11.69 -22.13 -5.71
C HIS A 57 -12.09 -23.00 -4.54
N THR A 58 -11.40 -24.13 -4.34
CA THR A 58 -11.65 -25.06 -3.23
C THR A 58 -10.42 -25.19 -2.35
N GLY A 59 -10.61 -25.15 -1.04
CA GLY A 59 -9.51 -25.16 -0.07
C GLY A 59 -9.89 -24.42 1.21
N SER A 60 -8.88 -23.89 1.90
CA SER A 60 -9.05 -23.09 3.12
C SER A 60 -9.10 -21.60 2.79
N ASP A 61 -9.81 -20.82 3.60
CA ASP A 61 -9.89 -19.37 3.46
C ASP A 61 -9.98 -18.68 4.82
N TYR A 62 -9.10 -17.72 5.03
CA TYR A 62 -9.03 -16.93 6.25
C TYR A 62 -9.20 -15.44 5.92
N VAL A 63 -10.14 -14.80 6.60
CA VAL A 63 -10.45 -13.38 6.40
C VAL A 63 -10.11 -12.61 7.67
N TYR A 64 -9.25 -11.61 7.54
CA TYR A 64 -8.75 -10.76 8.61
C TYR A 64 -9.28 -9.34 8.43
N LYS A 65 -9.91 -8.80 9.46
CA LYS A 65 -10.16 -7.36 9.57
C LYS A 65 -8.88 -6.70 10.08
N VAL A 66 -8.22 -5.93 9.21
CA VAL A 66 -6.98 -5.22 9.56
C VAL A 66 -7.32 -3.93 10.31
N ASP A 67 -8.27 -3.16 9.77
CA ASP A 67 -8.88 -1.99 10.40
C ASP A 67 -10.31 -1.79 9.83
N ASP A 68 -10.93 -0.62 10.04
CA ASP A 68 -12.29 -0.34 9.56
C ASP A 68 -12.41 -0.13 8.04
N ALA A 69 -11.30 0.16 7.36
CA ALA A 69 -11.24 0.35 5.92
C ALA A 69 -10.61 -0.83 5.18
N HIS A 70 -9.88 -1.72 5.86
CA HIS A 70 -9.09 -2.75 5.21
C HIS A 70 -9.39 -4.15 5.71
N VAL A 71 -9.53 -5.07 4.75
CA VAL A 71 -9.72 -6.50 4.99
C VAL A 71 -8.71 -7.28 4.14
N LEU A 72 -8.13 -8.32 4.72
CA LEU A 72 -7.20 -9.22 4.06
C LEU A 72 -7.85 -10.60 4.00
N GLN A 73 -8.06 -11.13 2.79
CA GLN A 73 -8.52 -12.50 2.57
C GLN A 73 -7.34 -13.34 2.08
N CYS A 74 -7.16 -14.51 2.68
CA CYS A 74 -6.06 -15.42 2.44
C CYS A 74 -6.61 -16.79 2.07
N PHE A 75 -6.74 -17.03 0.77
CA PHE A 75 -7.20 -18.31 0.24
C PHE A 75 -6.01 -19.23 -0.03
N CYS A 76 -6.11 -20.49 0.40
CA CYS A 76 -5.15 -21.54 0.09
C CYS A 76 -5.86 -22.73 -0.54
N PRO A 77 -5.47 -23.14 -1.76
CA PRO A 77 -6.12 -24.27 -2.43
C PRO A 77 -5.87 -25.58 -1.69
N GLU A 78 -6.81 -26.51 -1.83
CA GLU A 78 -6.67 -27.88 -1.27
C GLU A 78 -5.44 -28.59 -1.86
N GLN A 79 -5.14 -28.32 -3.14
CA GLN A 79 -3.97 -28.87 -3.83
C GLN A 79 -3.06 -27.74 -4.32
N GLY A 80 -1.75 -27.89 -4.06
CA GLY A 80 -0.72 -26.91 -4.41
C GLY A 80 -0.27 -26.07 -3.22
N GLN A 81 0.69 -25.18 -3.48
CA GLN A 81 1.25 -24.26 -2.47
C GLN A 81 0.97 -22.79 -2.78
N VAL A 82 0.47 -22.47 -3.97
CA VAL A 82 0.21 -21.09 -4.38
C VAL A 82 -1.23 -20.73 -4.06
N GLY A 83 -1.40 -19.88 -3.06
CA GLY A 83 -2.67 -19.27 -2.67
C GLY A 83 -2.93 -17.93 -3.33
N ILE A 84 -4.11 -17.38 -3.05
CA ILE A 84 -4.54 -16.05 -3.51
C ILE A 84 -4.79 -15.16 -2.30
N GLN A 85 -4.07 -14.05 -2.22
CA GLN A 85 -4.39 -12.99 -1.27
C GLN A 85 -5.24 -11.95 -1.96
N SER A 86 -6.32 -11.52 -1.30
CA SER A 86 -7.17 -10.43 -1.76
C SER A 86 -7.11 -9.31 -0.72
N ASN A 87 -6.53 -8.18 -1.13
CA ASN A 87 -6.46 -6.96 -0.34
C ASN A 87 -7.70 -6.11 -0.63
N TRP A 88 -8.60 -6.04 0.34
CA TRP A 88 -9.85 -5.28 0.26
C TRP A 88 -9.66 -3.91 0.88
N TRP A 89 -10.12 -2.89 0.17
CA TRP A 89 -10.08 -1.51 0.61
C TRP A 89 -11.46 -0.86 0.44
N LYS A 90 -12.06 -0.47 1.56
CA LYS A 90 -13.36 0.17 1.68
C LYS A 90 -13.25 1.63 1.19
N VAL A 91 -14.00 1.97 0.15
CA VAL A 91 -13.85 3.25 -0.56
C VAL A 91 -15.17 4.00 -0.77
N PRO A 92 -15.96 4.27 0.28
CA PRO A 92 -17.25 4.96 0.15
C PRO A 92 -17.11 6.43 -0.27
N GLN A 93 -15.89 6.99 -0.21
CA GLN A 93 -15.61 8.38 -0.49
C GLN A 93 -14.99 8.62 -1.88
N LEU A 94 -14.59 7.55 -2.59
CA LEU A 94 -13.99 7.72 -3.92
C LEU A 94 -15.06 8.02 -4.96
N SER A 95 -14.73 8.93 -5.88
CA SER A 95 -15.57 9.19 -7.05
C SER A 95 -15.46 8.04 -8.05
N MET A 96 -16.42 7.94 -8.98
CA MET A 96 -16.38 6.90 -10.01
C MET A 96 -15.16 7.05 -10.93
N GLU A 97 -14.70 8.28 -11.18
CA GLU A 97 -13.48 8.54 -11.95
C GLU A 97 -12.22 8.01 -11.25
N GLU A 98 -12.16 8.12 -9.91
CA GLU A 98 -11.07 7.56 -9.11
C GLU A 98 -11.15 6.03 -9.08
N VAL A 99 -12.35 5.46 -8.92
CA VAL A 99 -12.56 4.01 -9.04
C VAL A 99 -12.06 3.49 -10.39
N GLU A 100 -12.42 4.14 -11.50
CA GLU A 100 -11.92 3.78 -12.83
C GLU A 100 -10.39 3.84 -12.95
N TYR A 101 -9.76 4.82 -12.30
CA TYR A 101 -8.31 4.92 -12.26
C TYR A 101 -7.67 3.67 -11.63
N TYR A 102 -8.22 3.18 -10.52
CA TYR A 102 -7.73 1.95 -9.88
C TYR A 102 -8.09 0.70 -10.69
N VAL A 103 -9.29 0.63 -11.27
CA VAL A 103 -9.70 -0.51 -12.13
C VAL A 103 -8.77 -0.67 -13.32
N LYS A 104 -8.37 0.42 -13.98
CA LYS A 104 -7.36 0.41 -15.06
C LYS A 104 -5.98 -0.09 -14.60
N ARG A 105 -5.71 -0.09 -13.30
CA ARG A 105 -4.48 -0.61 -12.66
C ARG A 105 -4.64 -2.04 -12.11
N GLY A 106 -5.72 -2.73 -12.48
CA GLY A 106 -5.98 -4.12 -12.12
C GLY A 106 -6.66 -4.30 -10.76
N TRP A 107 -7.28 -3.25 -10.21
CA TRP A 107 -8.18 -3.41 -9.07
C TRP A 107 -9.56 -3.88 -9.54
N VAL A 108 -10.23 -4.65 -8.72
CA VAL A 108 -11.59 -5.11 -8.93
C VAL A 108 -12.52 -4.25 -8.09
N TYR A 109 -13.50 -3.62 -8.71
CA TYR A 109 -14.52 -2.87 -8.00
C TYR A 109 -15.67 -3.78 -7.58
N VAL A 110 -15.97 -3.77 -6.28
CA VAL A 110 -17.10 -4.49 -5.67
C VAL A 110 -18.06 -3.45 -5.12
N PRO A 111 -19.26 -3.27 -5.71
CA PRO A 111 -20.17 -2.19 -5.33
C PRO A 111 -20.80 -2.38 -3.94
N ASN A 112 -20.88 -3.63 -3.46
CA ASN A 112 -21.42 -3.94 -2.14
C ASN A 112 -20.69 -5.14 -1.51
N GLY A 113 -20.01 -4.90 -0.39
CA GLY A 113 -19.29 -5.91 0.38
C GLY A 113 -20.18 -6.92 1.13
N GLN A 114 -21.49 -6.66 1.29
CA GLN A 114 -22.40 -7.55 2.03
C GLN A 114 -22.50 -8.95 1.42
N LEU A 115 -22.41 -9.06 0.09
CA LEU A 115 -22.38 -10.36 -0.61
C LEU A 115 -21.14 -11.19 -0.29
N TRP A 116 -20.12 -10.56 0.30
CA TRP A 116 -18.85 -11.15 0.70
C TRP A 116 -18.71 -11.24 2.22
N GLY A 117 -19.80 -11.03 2.97
CA GLY A 117 -19.78 -11.04 4.43
C GLY A 117 -19.09 -9.83 5.07
N LEU A 118 -18.88 -8.75 4.31
CA LEU A 118 -18.32 -7.48 4.78
C LEU A 118 -19.42 -6.44 5.01
N ASP A 119 -19.03 -5.23 5.43
CA ASP A 119 -19.97 -4.12 5.56
C ASP A 119 -20.64 -3.77 4.22
N GLU A 120 -21.86 -3.25 4.29
CA GLU A 120 -22.58 -2.73 3.13
C GLU A 120 -21.94 -1.42 2.64
N SER A 121 -20.88 -1.56 1.85
CA SER A 121 -20.08 -0.45 1.32
C SER A 121 -19.36 -0.88 0.04
N PRO A 122 -18.92 0.08 -0.80
CA PRO A 122 -18.10 -0.22 -1.96
C PRO A 122 -16.66 -0.53 -1.55
N TYR A 123 -16.05 -1.49 -2.23
CA TYR A 123 -14.68 -1.92 -2.03
C TYR A 123 -13.91 -1.95 -3.35
N LEU A 124 -12.61 -1.68 -3.27
CA LEU A 124 -11.63 -2.03 -4.27
C LEU A 124 -10.81 -3.21 -3.76
N VAL A 125 -10.66 -4.23 -4.59
CA VAL A 125 -9.90 -5.44 -4.26
C VAL A 125 -8.73 -5.61 -5.19
N LYS A 126 -7.57 -5.96 -4.65
CA LYS A 126 -6.42 -6.37 -5.45
C LYS A 126 -5.96 -7.76 -5.05
N ASN A 127 -5.97 -8.65 -6.03
CA ASN A 127 -5.51 -10.02 -5.87
C ASN A 127 -4.00 -10.10 -6.15
N ALA A 128 -3.31 -10.94 -5.40
CA ALA A 128 -1.94 -11.35 -5.67
C ALA A 128 -1.74 -12.81 -5.28
N SER A 129 -0.79 -13.49 -5.93
CA SER A 129 -0.39 -14.82 -5.50
C SER A 129 0.46 -14.73 -4.24
N TYR A 130 0.34 -15.74 -3.38
CA TYR A 130 1.17 -15.88 -2.19
C TYR A 130 1.47 -17.35 -1.92
N GLU A 131 2.56 -17.63 -1.21
CA GLU A 131 2.90 -19.00 -0.81
C GLU A 131 2.13 -19.35 0.46
N CYS A 132 1.25 -20.34 0.34
CA CYS A 132 0.58 -20.95 1.47
C CYS A 132 1.62 -21.58 2.39
N ARG A 133 1.56 -21.22 3.67
CA ARG A 133 2.30 -21.96 4.69
C ARG A 133 1.73 -23.37 4.67
N GLY A 134 2.52 -24.34 4.20
CA GLY A 134 2.05 -25.69 3.94
C GLY A 134 1.19 -26.18 5.10
N VAL A 135 -0.05 -26.56 4.79
CA VAL A 135 -0.88 -27.32 5.71
C VAL A 135 -0.08 -28.59 5.96
N GLY A 136 0.53 -28.71 7.14
CA GLY A 136 1.29 -29.90 7.51
C GLY A 136 0.34 -31.08 7.43
N GLY A 137 0.43 -31.84 6.33
CA GLY A 137 -0.36 -33.05 6.14
C GLY A 137 -0.04 -34.05 7.24
N SER A 138 -0.82 -34.04 8.32
CA SER A 138 -0.92 -35.17 9.23
C SER A 138 -1.82 -36.22 8.59
N ASN A 139 -1.30 -36.88 7.55
CA ASN A 139 -1.86 -38.12 7.04
C ASN A 139 -0.75 -39.18 7.09
N GLY A 140 -0.55 -39.73 8.28
CA GLY A 140 0.41 -40.78 8.57
C GLY A 140 -0.17 -41.74 9.61
N SER A 141 -0.98 -42.69 9.16
CA SER A 141 -1.30 -43.89 9.93
C SER A 141 -0.02 -44.69 10.16
N GLY A 142 0.38 -44.90 11.42
CA GLY A 142 1.51 -45.79 11.72
C GLY A 142 1.97 -45.81 13.18
N GLY A 143 1.48 -46.79 13.94
CA GLY A 143 2.29 -47.59 14.86
C GLY A 143 2.82 -46.95 16.14
N SER A 144 2.30 -47.40 17.29
CA SER A 144 3.00 -47.37 18.57
C SER A 144 4.42 -47.93 18.45
N SER A 145 5.43 -47.18 18.87
CA SER A 145 6.62 -47.77 19.50
C SER A 145 7.32 -46.79 20.43
N ASN A 146 7.52 -47.29 21.63
CA ASN A 146 8.22 -46.76 22.78
C ASN A 146 9.74 -46.71 22.47
N GLY A 147 10.44 -45.61 22.71
CA GLY A 147 11.88 -45.53 22.43
C GLY A 147 12.58 -44.28 22.99
N SER A 148 13.32 -44.49 24.07
CA SER A 148 14.13 -43.59 24.88
C SER A 148 15.07 -42.59 24.17
N SER A 149 15.19 -41.41 24.80
CA SER A 149 16.37 -40.54 24.98
C SER A 149 17.46 -40.48 23.90
N SER A 150 17.74 -39.27 23.39
CA SER A 150 19.10 -38.73 23.18
C SER A 150 19.05 -37.22 22.95
N THR A 151 19.44 -36.47 23.97
CA THR A 151 19.74 -35.04 23.91
C THR A 151 21.07 -34.86 23.19
N ASN A 152 21.08 -34.22 22.02
CA ASN A 152 22.32 -33.73 21.40
C ASN A 152 22.24 -32.22 21.24
N ASN A 153 22.85 -31.54 22.21
CA ASN A 153 23.21 -30.14 22.16
C ASN A 153 24.52 -30.03 21.35
N SER A 154 24.49 -29.31 20.23
CA SER A 154 25.71 -28.92 19.50
C SER A 154 25.66 -27.43 19.21
N THR A 155 26.17 -26.67 20.17
CA THR A 155 26.66 -25.30 19.99
C THR A 155 27.84 -25.31 19.03
N ASN A 156 27.72 -24.61 17.90
CA ASN A 156 28.87 -24.10 17.17
C ASN A 156 28.63 -22.61 16.90
N ASP A 157 29.15 -21.82 17.84
CA ASP A 157 29.46 -20.41 17.70
C ASP A 157 30.80 -20.26 16.96
N GLN A 158 30.85 -19.29 16.03
CA GLN A 158 32.01 -18.57 15.44
C GLN A 158 31.64 -18.21 14.00
N GLY A 159 31.54 -16.95 13.56
CA GLY A 159 31.83 -15.67 14.17
C GLY A 159 31.66 -14.57 13.11
N GLY A 160 31.51 -13.31 13.54
CA GLY A 160 31.49 -12.17 12.62
C GLY A 160 30.78 -10.94 13.18
N VAL A 161 31.39 -10.30 14.17
CA VAL A 161 30.96 -9.03 14.75
C VAL A 161 31.47 -7.87 13.88
N GLY A 162 30.63 -6.84 13.69
CA GLY A 162 31.09 -5.47 13.46
C GLY A 162 30.80 -4.90 12.07
N GLY A 163 29.98 -3.83 12.03
CA GLY A 163 29.81 -3.06 10.80
C GLY A 163 28.77 -1.94 10.86
N ALA A 164 28.70 -1.16 11.94
CA ALA A 164 28.23 0.21 11.82
C ALA A 164 29.29 0.98 11.03
N GLY A 165 28.97 1.38 9.80
CA GLY A 165 29.90 2.02 8.89
C GLY A 165 29.15 2.85 7.87
N ALA A 166 28.95 4.12 8.21
CA ALA A 166 28.68 5.17 7.26
C ALA A 166 29.78 5.19 6.18
N VAL A 167 29.38 5.17 4.92
CA VAL A 167 30.20 5.73 3.83
C VAL A 167 29.37 6.76 3.11
N LEU A 168 29.71 8.01 3.44
CA LEU A 168 29.47 9.18 2.63
C LEU A 168 30.08 8.94 1.24
N GLY A 169 29.22 8.95 0.23
CA GLY A 169 29.59 9.09 -1.17
C GLY A 169 28.61 10.09 -1.78
N GLU A 170 28.96 11.38 -1.68
CA GLU A 170 28.27 12.46 -2.36
C GLU A 170 28.26 12.20 -3.88
N VAL A 171 27.07 12.00 -4.44
CA VAL A 171 26.79 12.46 -5.81
C VAL A 171 25.54 13.32 -5.73
N LEU A 172 25.80 14.63 -5.73
CA LEU A 172 24.85 15.69 -6.05
C LEU A 172 24.19 15.36 -7.40
N GLY A 173 22.90 15.06 -7.38
CA GLY A 173 22.18 14.67 -8.59
C GLY A 173 20.68 14.53 -8.36
N VAL A 174 20.05 15.60 -7.86
CA VAL A 174 18.63 15.95 -8.09
C VAL A 174 17.67 14.75 -8.17
N SER A 175 17.24 14.25 -7.01
CA SER A 175 15.96 13.53 -6.90
C SER A 175 15.31 13.78 -5.54
N VAL A 176 15.34 15.03 -5.07
CA VAL A 176 14.35 15.50 -4.10
C VAL A 176 13.19 16.10 -4.89
N LEU A 177 12.42 15.22 -5.56
CA LEU A 177 11.06 15.56 -6.02
C LEU A 177 10.02 14.54 -5.53
N ALA A 178 10.38 13.64 -4.63
CA ALA A 178 9.44 12.79 -3.92
C ALA A 178 8.90 13.52 -2.68
N ALA A 179 8.02 14.49 -2.91
CA ALA A 179 6.95 14.95 -2.01
C ALA A 179 6.23 16.13 -2.70
N THR A 180 5.18 15.84 -3.47
CA THR A 180 4.33 16.83 -4.15
C THR A 180 3.43 17.62 -3.19
N GLY A 181 3.97 18.01 -2.04
CA GLY A 181 3.41 19.04 -1.13
C GLY A 181 4.30 20.28 -1.01
N GLY A 182 5.58 20.21 -1.42
CA GLY A 182 6.54 21.31 -1.26
C GLY A 182 6.65 22.27 -2.46
N VAL A 183 6.10 21.89 -3.61
CA VAL A 183 6.27 22.66 -4.87
C VAL A 183 5.66 24.06 -4.76
N ARG A 184 4.53 24.20 -4.08
CA ARG A 184 3.90 25.50 -3.76
C ARG A 184 4.79 26.39 -2.88
N THR A 185 5.43 25.81 -1.88
CA THR A 185 6.35 26.51 -0.97
C THR A 185 7.62 26.93 -1.72
N ILE A 186 8.15 26.07 -2.58
CA ILE A 186 9.35 26.35 -3.40
C ILE A 186 9.08 27.49 -4.38
N PHE A 187 7.94 27.47 -5.10
CA PHE A 187 7.59 28.57 -6.01
C PHE A 187 7.34 29.90 -5.27
N LEU A 188 6.70 29.87 -4.10
CA LEU A 188 6.53 31.06 -3.27
C LEU A 188 7.88 31.65 -2.80
N LEU A 189 8.79 30.80 -2.34
CA LEU A 189 10.12 31.23 -1.89
C LEU A 189 10.95 31.82 -3.03
N VAL A 190 10.90 31.23 -4.23
CA VAL A 190 11.60 31.76 -5.42
C VAL A 190 11.03 33.12 -5.83
N MET A 191 9.71 33.30 -5.80
CA MET A 191 9.08 34.58 -6.14
C MET A 191 9.41 35.67 -5.13
N ILE A 192 9.40 35.35 -3.83
CA ILE A 192 9.78 36.28 -2.75
C ILE A 192 11.25 36.68 -2.88
N ALA A 193 12.16 35.71 -3.12
CA ALA A 193 13.57 35.97 -3.33
C ALA A 193 13.82 36.88 -4.56
N GLY A 194 13.08 36.67 -5.65
CA GLY A 194 13.14 37.52 -6.84
C GLY A 194 12.72 38.97 -6.58
N ILE A 195 11.70 39.18 -5.76
CA ILE A 195 11.23 40.52 -5.36
C ILE A 195 12.28 41.23 -4.49
N PHE A 196 12.89 40.53 -3.54
CA PHE A 196 13.96 41.09 -2.70
C PHE A 196 15.22 41.42 -3.50
N ALA A 197 15.63 40.56 -4.44
CA ALA A 197 16.77 40.82 -5.32
C ALA A 197 16.52 42.03 -6.23
N TRP A 198 15.29 42.19 -6.73
CA TRP A 198 14.91 43.34 -7.55
C TRP A 198 14.87 44.66 -6.76
N LEU A 199 14.35 44.63 -5.52
CA LEU A 199 14.38 45.78 -4.61
C LEU A 199 15.82 46.16 -4.23
N ALA A 200 16.69 45.19 -3.94
CA ALA A 200 18.10 45.44 -3.65
C ALA A 200 18.85 46.05 -4.85
N TYR A 201 18.56 45.61 -6.08
CA TYR A 201 19.12 46.21 -7.29
C TYR A 201 18.68 47.66 -7.50
N ARG A 202 17.40 47.96 -7.18
CA ARG A 202 16.85 49.33 -7.23
C ARG A 202 17.51 50.25 -6.22
N LEU A 203 17.61 49.82 -4.96
CA LEU A 203 18.19 50.63 -3.87
C LEU A 203 19.70 50.86 -3.99
N ARG A 204 20.41 50.07 -4.80
CA ARG A 204 21.84 50.27 -5.10
C ARG A 204 22.08 51.31 -6.21
N LYS A 205 21.05 51.62 -7.00
CA LYS A 205 21.15 52.48 -8.19
C LYS A 205 20.65 53.90 -7.93
N ASP A 206 19.99 54.12 -6.80
CA ASP A 206 19.68 55.42 -6.22
C ASP A 206 20.77 55.80 -5.21
#